data_AF-A0A0D7BHL0-F1
#
_entry.id   AF-A0A0D7BHL0-F1
#
_cell.length_a   1.000
_cell.length_b   1.000
_cell.length_c   1.000
_cell.angle_alpha   90.00
_cell.angle_beta   90.00
_cell.angle_gamma   90.00
#
_symmetry.space_group_name_H-M   'P 1'
#
loop_
_entity.id
_entity.type
_entity.pdbx_description
1 polymer ?
#
loop_
_entity_poly.entity_id
_entity_poly.type
_entity_poly.pdbx_seq_one_letter_code
_entity_poly.pdbx_strand_id
1 'polypeptide(L)'
;MFANAHRREELAWLQQRMAEELVPFDALSRARVVVAGLLASKAKHISQELVSIIGDKDFTEAMLWNLYYTFSWKENKVFSIPADIIRVFIQSRDKSYKPPQTLVNVLVQLQTDAGDLHAAYETVRDITPDGDQADPFHTAINALSSSDNKAADKWFEKVMDLANEKQIDGNTSLFNTLIAREVQRGTFSRAFAFYEALRDLHDTSGVMSPDYSTFRTMFQAVAKHYDPSSDSRPHGEDAPEFTPRHLFRDMVVLCFTKPETNRMIMDHDADLLNLAVKAFLAHGDYPAAFVALQYFTHIGLPVRDRIYKCIIEHVSLQLQLDAEFNQGRSWVPRFLGNLDAVTQRGLLHPNGVRPRKEYLLRSLAKPGHGVRYVVPTYEMMQGTKAIPESAALDLVPLHTCLSRALRADAHMQSNNPTIPEAHLKGMVDEGVERAEKIMKVDVPVRNWGSAPSRRGKR
;
A
#
# COMPACT_ATOMS: atom_id res chain seq x y z
N MET A 1 -28.99 27.74 -3.07
CA MET A 1 -29.34 28.18 -4.44
C MET A 1 -28.92 29.62 -4.72
N PHE A 2 -29.19 30.58 -3.82
CA PHE A 2 -28.84 32.00 -4.01
C PHE A 2 -27.34 32.27 -4.24
N ALA A 3 -26.42 31.57 -3.58
CA ALA A 3 -24.98 31.75 -3.79
C ALA A 3 -24.49 31.40 -5.21
N ASN A 4 -25.18 30.50 -5.92
CA ASN A 4 -24.78 30.12 -7.29
C ASN A 4 -25.37 31.07 -8.35
N ALA A 5 -26.52 31.68 -8.08
CA ALA A 5 -27.10 32.69 -8.97
C ALA A 5 -26.21 33.95 -8.99
N HIS A 6 -25.79 34.41 -7.81
CA HIS A 6 -24.92 35.58 -7.69
C HIS A 6 -23.55 35.38 -8.37
N ARG A 7 -22.91 34.21 -8.19
CA ARG A 7 -21.65 33.89 -8.89
C ARG A 7 -21.80 33.83 -10.42
N ARG A 8 -22.96 33.42 -10.93
CA ARG A 8 -23.23 33.44 -12.38
C ARG A 8 -23.39 34.87 -12.90
N GLU A 9 -24.07 35.74 -12.15
CA GLU A 9 -24.19 37.15 -12.47
C GLU A 9 -22.82 37.86 -12.41
N GLU A 10 -21.99 37.57 -11.42
CA GLU A 10 -20.61 38.09 -11.32
C GLU A 10 -19.73 37.61 -12.49
N LEU A 11 -19.81 36.32 -12.87
CA LEU A 11 -19.05 35.79 -14.01
C LEU A 11 -19.51 36.41 -15.34
N ALA A 12 -20.83 36.55 -15.55
CA ALA A 12 -21.37 37.18 -16.74
C ALA A 12 -21.00 38.67 -16.81
N TRP A 13 -21.05 39.38 -15.68
CA TRP A 13 -20.61 40.76 -15.56
C TRP A 13 -19.12 40.91 -15.81
N LEU A 14 -18.28 40.03 -15.28
CA LEU A 14 -16.84 40.01 -15.57
C LEU A 14 -16.59 39.80 -17.06
N GLN A 15 -17.26 38.84 -17.72
CA GLN A 15 -17.14 38.63 -19.16
C GLN A 15 -17.48 39.88 -19.96
N GLN A 16 -18.61 40.52 -19.63
CA GLN A 16 -19.07 41.74 -20.30
C GLN A 16 -18.06 42.88 -20.10
N ARG A 17 -17.64 43.11 -18.85
CA ARG A 17 -16.72 44.20 -18.51
C ARG A 17 -15.34 44.02 -19.13
N MET A 18 -14.85 42.78 -19.19
CA MET A 18 -13.58 42.47 -19.84
C MET A 18 -13.64 42.62 -21.37
N ALA A 19 -14.80 42.37 -21.99
CA ALA A 19 -15.02 42.62 -23.41
C ALA A 19 -15.09 44.14 -23.73
N GLU A 20 -15.66 44.93 -22.83
CA GLU A 20 -15.78 46.39 -22.96
C GLU A 20 -14.43 47.12 -22.72
N GLU A 21 -13.56 46.63 -21.83
CA GLU A 21 -12.28 47.27 -21.48
C GLU A 21 -11.13 47.00 -22.48
N LEU A 22 -11.38 46.39 -23.66
CA LEU A 22 -10.41 46.19 -24.76
C LEU A 22 -9.10 45.44 -24.38
N VAL A 23 -9.07 44.72 -23.26
CA VAL A 23 -7.91 43.88 -22.93
C VAL A 23 -7.96 42.63 -23.83
N PRO A 24 -6.96 42.38 -24.70
CA PRO A 24 -6.97 41.20 -25.56
C PRO A 24 -7.03 39.94 -24.70
N PHE A 25 -8.14 39.22 -24.81
CA PHE A 25 -8.34 37.98 -24.08
C PHE A 25 -7.62 36.86 -24.81
N ASP A 26 -6.56 36.36 -24.20
CA ASP A 26 -5.94 35.14 -24.69
C ASP A 26 -6.95 33.97 -24.59
N ALA A 27 -6.73 32.97 -25.45
CA ALA A 27 -7.65 31.83 -25.54
C ALA A 27 -7.77 31.09 -24.19
N LEU A 28 -6.69 31.02 -23.42
CA LEU A 28 -6.65 30.40 -22.09
C LEU A 28 -7.57 31.10 -21.09
N SER A 29 -7.53 32.43 -21.02
CA SER A 29 -8.39 33.19 -20.10
C SER A 29 -9.86 32.98 -20.47
N ARG A 30 -10.20 32.99 -21.77
CA ARG A 30 -11.60 32.74 -22.21
C ARG A 30 -12.05 31.36 -21.76
N ALA A 31 -11.22 30.34 -22.00
CA ALA A 31 -11.50 28.98 -21.59
C ALA A 31 -11.72 28.85 -20.08
N ARG A 32 -10.90 29.52 -19.25
CA ARG A 32 -11.05 29.52 -17.79
C ARG A 32 -12.39 30.09 -17.35
N VAL A 33 -12.81 31.21 -17.91
CA VAL A 33 -14.09 31.83 -17.54
C VAL A 33 -15.27 30.93 -17.90
N VAL A 34 -15.24 30.33 -19.10
CA VAL A 34 -16.29 29.39 -19.53
C VAL A 34 -16.32 28.15 -18.63
N VAL A 35 -15.16 27.56 -18.30
CA VAL A 35 -15.07 26.42 -17.37
C VAL A 35 -15.60 26.77 -15.97
N ALA A 36 -15.26 27.94 -15.44
CA ALA A 36 -15.78 28.40 -14.16
C ALA A 36 -17.32 28.51 -14.18
N GLY A 37 -17.89 29.02 -15.28
CA GLY A 37 -19.34 29.05 -15.50
C GLY A 37 -19.97 27.65 -15.57
N LEU A 38 -19.33 26.70 -16.26
CA LEU A 38 -19.79 25.30 -16.32
C LEU A 38 -19.78 24.65 -14.93
N LEU A 39 -18.73 24.85 -14.14
CA LEU A 39 -18.62 24.33 -12.78
C LEU A 39 -19.65 24.97 -11.83
N ALA A 40 -19.81 26.30 -11.88
CA ALA A 40 -20.80 27.03 -11.09
C ALA A 40 -22.23 26.60 -11.45
N SER A 41 -22.47 26.27 -12.73
CA SER A 41 -23.76 25.81 -13.21
C SER A 41 -24.02 24.31 -12.98
N LYS A 42 -23.01 23.54 -12.60
CA LYS A 42 -23.04 22.06 -12.55
C LYS A 42 -23.43 21.45 -13.90
N ALA A 43 -22.93 22.04 -14.99
CA ALA A 43 -23.11 21.49 -16.32
C ALA A 43 -22.50 20.08 -16.40
N LYS A 44 -23.14 19.19 -17.16
CA LYS A 44 -22.64 17.83 -17.39
C LYS A 44 -21.73 17.71 -18.63
N HIS A 45 -21.85 18.68 -19.54
CA HIS A 45 -21.20 18.70 -20.84
C HIS A 45 -20.52 20.05 -21.06
N ILE A 46 -19.48 20.07 -21.88
CA ILE A 46 -18.82 21.30 -22.33
C ILE A 46 -19.74 22.13 -23.25
N SER A 47 -19.59 23.45 -23.19
CA SER A 47 -20.31 24.39 -24.08
C SER A 47 -19.67 24.45 -25.47
N GLN A 48 -20.46 24.78 -26.50
CA GLN A 48 -19.96 25.05 -27.87
C GLN A 48 -18.89 26.16 -27.92
N GLU A 49 -18.99 27.17 -27.05
CA GLU A 49 -17.99 28.23 -26.94
C GLU A 49 -16.61 27.66 -26.55
N LEU A 50 -16.57 26.84 -25.50
CA LEU A 50 -15.34 26.17 -25.07
C LEU A 50 -14.77 25.24 -26.16
N VAL A 51 -15.63 24.53 -26.91
CA VAL A 51 -15.21 23.71 -28.06
C VAL A 51 -14.52 24.58 -29.11
N SER A 52 -15.10 25.74 -29.44
CA SER A 52 -14.50 26.66 -30.40
C SER A 52 -13.18 27.23 -29.92
N ILE A 53 -13.04 27.54 -28.62
CA ILE A 53 -11.79 28.07 -28.06
C ILE A 53 -10.68 27.02 -28.08
N ILE A 54 -10.99 25.78 -27.67
CA ILE A 54 -10.01 24.69 -27.61
C ILE A 54 -9.63 24.21 -29.01
N GLY A 55 -10.57 24.22 -29.94
CA GLY A 55 -10.35 23.81 -31.33
C GLY A 55 -9.51 24.79 -32.15
N ASP A 56 -9.20 25.95 -31.61
CA ASP A 56 -8.30 26.91 -32.24
C ASP A 56 -6.88 26.34 -32.34
N LYS A 57 -6.23 26.54 -33.49
CA LYS A 57 -4.85 26.10 -33.72
C LYS A 57 -3.87 26.74 -32.74
N ASP A 58 -4.15 27.96 -32.29
CA ASP A 58 -3.30 28.71 -31.38
C ASP A 58 -3.44 28.26 -29.91
N PHE A 59 -4.48 27.47 -29.58
CA PHE A 59 -4.66 26.96 -28.22
C PHE A 59 -3.69 25.82 -27.93
N THR A 60 -2.51 26.06 -27.36
CA THR A 60 -1.45 25.03 -27.25
C THR A 60 -1.68 23.98 -26.17
N GLU A 61 -0.90 22.90 -26.16
CA GLU A 61 -0.92 21.89 -25.08
C GLU A 61 -0.55 22.48 -23.71
N ALA A 62 0.37 23.46 -23.68
CA ALA A 62 0.71 24.17 -22.45
C ALA A 62 -0.51 24.91 -21.87
N MET A 63 -1.34 25.50 -22.75
CA MET A 63 -2.60 26.12 -22.33
C MET A 63 -3.60 25.08 -21.82
N LEU A 64 -3.69 23.91 -22.46
CA LEU A 64 -4.53 22.81 -22.00
C LEU A 64 -4.13 22.34 -20.59
N TRP A 65 -2.85 22.09 -20.35
CA TRP A 65 -2.35 21.70 -19.03
C TRP A 65 -2.58 22.79 -17.99
N ASN A 66 -2.35 24.05 -18.37
CA ASN A 66 -2.62 25.16 -17.48
C ASN A 66 -4.10 25.21 -17.10
N LEU A 67 -5.01 25.05 -18.06
CA LEU A 67 -6.44 24.96 -17.80
C LEU A 67 -6.76 23.78 -16.88
N TYR A 68 -6.19 22.61 -17.14
CA TYR A 68 -6.38 21.41 -16.30
C TYR A 68 -5.93 21.65 -14.85
N TYR A 69 -4.74 22.20 -14.62
CA TYR A 69 -4.23 22.42 -13.26
C TYR A 69 -4.84 23.63 -12.56
N THR A 70 -5.45 24.57 -13.29
CA THR A 70 -6.15 25.73 -12.69
C THR A 70 -7.37 25.29 -11.87
N PHE A 71 -8.01 24.18 -12.22
CA PHE A 71 -9.24 23.72 -11.56
C PHE A 71 -9.00 22.44 -10.75
N SER A 72 -9.49 22.42 -9.51
CA SER A 72 -9.48 21.22 -8.66
C SER A 72 -10.58 20.23 -9.07
N TRP A 73 -10.44 19.56 -10.22
CA TRP A 73 -11.46 18.64 -10.76
C TRP A 73 -11.85 17.53 -9.78
N LYS A 74 -10.84 16.97 -9.08
CA LYS A 74 -11.02 15.90 -8.08
C LYS A 74 -11.89 16.35 -6.91
N GLU A 75 -11.67 17.56 -6.40
CA GLU A 75 -12.43 18.11 -5.27
C GLU A 75 -13.90 18.33 -5.64
N ASN A 76 -14.15 18.70 -6.90
CA ASN A 76 -15.50 18.91 -7.42
C ASN A 76 -16.21 17.62 -7.85
N LYS A 77 -15.49 16.49 -7.95
CA LYS A 77 -15.99 15.20 -8.48
C LYS A 77 -16.63 15.35 -9.88
N VAL A 78 -16.11 16.26 -10.70
CA VAL A 78 -16.57 16.48 -12.08
C VAL A 78 -15.46 16.04 -13.04
N PHE A 79 -15.55 14.79 -13.49
CA PHE A 79 -14.54 14.18 -14.36
C PHE A 79 -14.91 14.23 -15.86
N SER A 80 -16.20 14.38 -16.19
CA SER A 80 -16.67 14.44 -17.59
C SER A 80 -16.16 15.69 -18.33
N ILE A 81 -16.24 16.86 -17.70
CA ILE A 81 -15.80 18.13 -18.31
C ILE A 81 -14.31 18.08 -18.72
N PRO A 82 -13.35 17.77 -17.82
CA PRO A 82 -11.94 17.74 -18.22
C PRO A 82 -11.64 16.64 -19.25
N ALA A 83 -12.35 15.50 -19.21
CA ALA A 83 -12.24 14.47 -20.24
C ALA A 83 -12.70 14.99 -21.62
N ASP A 84 -13.84 15.68 -21.67
CA ASP A 84 -14.38 16.26 -22.90
C ASP A 84 -13.46 17.35 -23.46
N ILE A 85 -12.90 18.22 -22.60
CA ILE A 85 -11.91 19.24 -22.97
C ILE A 85 -10.70 18.60 -23.66
N ILE A 86 -10.09 17.57 -23.04
CA ILE A 86 -8.92 16.89 -23.60
C ILE A 86 -9.29 16.15 -24.89
N ARG A 87 -10.45 15.49 -24.94
CA ARG A 87 -10.93 14.80 -26.14
C ARG A 87 -11.10 15.77 -27.32
N VAL A 88 -11.75 16.91 -27.09
CA VAL A 88 -11.93 17.94 -28.11
C VAL A 88 -10.60 18.51 -28.57
N PHE A 89 -9.67 18.76 -27.64
CA PHE A 89 -8.32 19.20 -27.99
C PHE A 89 -7.66 18.22 -28.95
N ILE A 90 -7.63 16.92 -28.62
CA ILE A 90 -7.01 15.89 -29.47
C ILE A 90 -7.71 15.81 -30.84
N GLN A 91 -9.05 15.81 -30.86
CA GLN A 91 -9.84 15.72 -32.08
C GLN A 91 -9.70 16.95 -33.00
N SER A 92 -9.38 18.12 -32.43
CA SER A 92 -9.18 19.35 -33.20
C SER A 92 -7.82 19.43 -33.89
N ARG A 93 -6.88 18.54 -33.54
CA ARG A 93 -5.55 18.53 -34.15
C ARG A 93 -5.53 17.81 -35.48
N ASP A 94 -4.50 18.10 -36.26
CA ASP A 94 -4.24 17.42 -37.52
C ASP A 94 -4.11 15.91 -37.30
N LYS A 95 -4.49 15.10 -38.29
CA LYS A 95 -4.44 13.62 -38.20
C LYS A 95 -3.06 13.04 -37.91
N SER A 96 -2.00 13.81 -38.16
CA SER A 96 -0.61 13.46 -37.86
C SER A 96 -0.21 13.73 -36.41
N TYR A 97 -1.04 14.45 -35.64
CA TYR A 97 -0.78 14.74 -34.24
C TYR A 97 -0.85 13.46 -33.42
N LYS A 98 0.26 13.15 -32.75
CA LYS A 98 0.32 12.09 -31.75
C LYS A 98 0.31 12.75 -30.38
N PRO A 99 -0.75 12.59 -29.57
CA PRO A 99 -0.80 13.19 -28.25
C PRO A 99 0.28 12.55 -27.36
N PRO A 100 0.91 13.32 -26.46
CA PRO A 100 1.83 12.74 -25.48
C PRO A 100 1.13 11.66 -24.65
N GLN A 101 1.85 10.58 -24.35
CA GLN A 101 1.38 9.47 -23.53
C GLN A 101 0.72 9.92 -22.21
N THR A 102 1.29 10.92 -21.54
CA THR A 102 0.72 11.48 -20.31
C THR A 102 -0.68 12.05 -20.51
N LEU A 103 -0.95 12.69 -21.65
CA LEU A 103 -2.26 13.26 -21.96
C LEU A 103 -3.31 12.15 -22.18
N VAL A 104 -2.92 11.08 -22.88
CA VAL A 104 -3.77 9.91 -23.12
C VAL A 104 -4.08 9.20 -21.79
N ASN A 105 -3.07 8.98 -20.94
CA ASN A 105 -3.26 8.36 -19.63
C ASN A 105 -4.23 9.18 -18.75
N VAL A 106 -4.08 10.51 -18.72
CA VAL A 106 -5.00 11.39 -18.00
C VAL A 106 -6.42 11.30 -18.56
N LEU A 107 -6.59 11.29 -19.89
CA LEU A 107 -7.90 11.16 -20.52
C LEU A 107 -8.59 9.84 -20.13
N VAL A 108 -7.87 8.71 -20.24
CA VAL A 108 -8.38 7.38 -19.87
C VAL A 108 -8.81 7.34 -18.40
N GLN A 109 -7.97 7.88 -17.50
CA GLN A 109 -8.29 7.95 -16.07
C GLN A 109 -9.55 8.78 -15.82
N LEU A 110 -9.65 9.98 -16.41
CA LEU A 110 -10.82 10.85 -16.24
C LEU A 110 -12.11 10.21 -16.76
N GLN A 111 -12.05 9.50 -17.90
CA GLN A 111 -13.21 8.80 -18.46
C GLN A 111 -13.65 7.65 -17.55
N THR A 112 -12.71 6.91 -16.98
CA THR A 112 -13.02 5.84 -16.03
C THR A 112 -13.57 6.39 -14.71
N ASP A 113 -12.99 7.47 -14.19
CA ASP A 113 -13.49 8.17 -13.00
C ASP A 113 -14.89 8.79 -13.23
N ALA A 114 -15.19 9.21 -14.46
CA ALA A 114 -16.52 9.67 -14.87
C ALA A 114 -17.53 8.52 -15.03
N GLY A 115 -17.09 7.25 -14.98
CA GLY A 115 -17.89 6.07 -15.26
C GLY A 115 -18.15 5.80 -16.76
N ASP A 116 -17.52 6.56 -17.66
CA ASP A 116 -17.60 6.36 -19.11
C ASP A 116 -16.55 5.34 -19.58
N LEU A 117 -16.77 4.08 -19.17
CA LEU A 117 -15.87 2.97 -19.45
C LEU A 117 -15.75 2.66 -20.95
N HIS A 118 -16.82 2.96 -21.71
CA HIS A 118 -16.81 2.77 -23.15
C HIS A 118 -15.84 3.75 -23.82
N ALA A 119 -15.90 5.04 -23.47
CA ALA A 119 -14.97 5.99 -24.04
C ALA A 119 -13.52 5.77 -23.62
N ALA A 120 -13.29 5.30 -22.39
CA ALA A 120 -11.95 4.88 -21.94
C ALA A 120 -11.39 3.78 -22.84
N TYR A 121 -12.21 2.77 -23.14
CA TYR A 121 -11.84 1.72 -24.09
C TYR A 121 -11.59 2.25 -25.50
N GLU A 122 -12.46 3.11 -26.04
CA GLU A 122 -12.27 3.70 -27.38
C GLU A 122 -11.00 4.55 -27.45
N THR A 123 -10.69 5.28 -26.39
CA THR A 123 -9.46 6.08 -26.29
C THR A 123 -8.22 5.18 -26.43
N VAL A 124 -8.17 4.05 -25.72
CA VAL A 124 -7.05 3.09 -25.81
C VAL A 124 -7.02 2.35 -27.16
N ARG A 125 -8.20 2.10 -27.76
CA ARG A 125 -8.32 1.46 -29.07
C ARG A 125 -7.84 2.36 -30.20
N ASP A 126 -8.28 3.62 -30.21
CA ASP A 126 -8.21 4.47 -31.40
C ASP A 126 -7.08 5.50 -31.33
N ILE A 127 -6.61 5.89 -30.14
CA ILE A 127 -5.58 6.90 -29.97
C ILE A 127 -4.20 6.25 -29.79
N THR A 128 -3.29 6.54 -30.71
CA THR A 128 -1.89 6.12 -30.61
C THR A 128 -1.08 7.24 -29.96
N PRO A 129 -0.54 7.05 -28.73
CA PRO A 129 0.26 8.06 -28.07
C PRO A 129 1.62 8.26 -28.75
N ASP A 130 2.23 9.41 -28.51
CA ASP A 130 3.67 9.63 -28.69
C ASP A 130 4.41 9.06 -27.46
N GLY A 131 4.99 7.88 -27.59
CA GLY A 131 5.66 7.16 -26.51
C GLY A 131 5.36 5.66 -26.47
N ASP A 132 5.41 5.11 -25.26
CA ASP A 132 5.09 3.70 -24.99
C ASP A 132 3.59 3.46 -25.14
N GLN A 133 3.24 2.51 -26.00
CA GLN A 133 1.85 2.14 -26.26
C GLN A 133 1.24 1.31 -25.13
N ALA A 134 2.04 0.70 -24.25
CA ALA A 134 1.55 -0.14 -23.17
C ALA A 134 0.90 0.66 -22.03
N ASP A 135 1.35 1.89 -21.81
CA ASP A 135 0.97 2.70 -20.65
C ASP A 135 -0.50 3.13 -20.60
N PRO A 136 -1.14 3.52 -21.72
CA PRO A 136 -2.58 3.75 -21.74
C PRO A 136 -3.39 2.49 -21.36
N PHE A 137 -2.93 1.31 -21.78
CA PHE A 137 -3.56 0.05 -21.38
C PHE A 137 -3.41 -0.18 -19.88
N HIS A 138 -2.20 -0.02 -19.34
CA HIS A 138 -1.97 -0.15 -17.89
C HIS A 138 -2.83 0.83 -17.10
N THR A 139 -2.97 2.07 -17.57
CA THR A 139 -3.80 3.09 -16.94
C THR A 139 -5.28 2.67 -16.96
N ALA A 140 -5.80 2.21 -18.10
CA ALA A 140 -7.17 1.72 -18.22
C ALA A 140 -7.42 0.52 -17.30
N ILE A 141 -6.52 -0.47 -17.31
CA ILE A 141 -6.60 -1.68 -16.50
C ILE A 141 -6.58 -1.31 -15.00
N ASN A 142 -5.71 -0.40 -14.57
CA ASN A 142 -5.62 0.04 -13.19
C ASN A 142 -6.87 0.81 -12.74
N ALA A 143 -7.38 1.71 -13.58
CA ALA A 143 -8.59 2.46 -13.30
C ALA A 143 -9.82 1.54 -13.21
N LEU A 144 -9.94 0.57 -14.13
CA LEU A 144 -10.99 -0.45 -14.12
C LEU A 144 -10.87 -1.39 -12.92
N SER A 145 -9.65 -1.74 -12.53
CA SER A 145 -9.37 -2.59 -11.36
C SER A 145 -9.81 -1.96 -10.05
N SER A 146 -9.71 -0.63 -9.95
CA SER A 146 -10.10 0.14 -8.78
C SER A 146 -11.60 0.44 -8.72
N SER A 147 -12.38 0.04 -9.74
CA SER A 147 -13.81 0.29 -9.81
C SER A 147 -14.61 -0.87 -9.20
N ASP A 148 -15.48 -0.57 -8.24
CA ASP A 148 -16.42 -1.55 -7.66
C ASP A 148 -17.58 -1.92 -8.62
N ASN A 149 -17.61 -1.37 -9.82
CA ASN A 149 -18.68 -1.58 -10.78
C ASN A 149 -18.53 -2.95 -11.46
N LYS A 150 -19.54 -3.83 -11.37
CA LYS A 150 -19.57 -5.12 -12.09
C LYS A 150 -19.40 -4.96 -13.60
N ALA A 151 -19.81 -3.84 -14.19
CA ALA A 151 -19.58 -3.56 -15.61
C ALA A 151 -18.08 -3.37 -15.92
N ALA A 152 -17.26 -2.95 -14.96
CA ALA A 152 -15.83 -2.80 -15.12
C ALA A 152 -15.14 -4.13 -15.45
N ASP A 153 -15.69 -5.27 -15.03
CA ASP A 153 -15.14 -6.60 -15.35
C ASP A 153 -15.19 -6.88 -16.84
N LYS A 154 -16.34 -6.61 -17.45
CA LYS A 154 -16.53 -6.79 -18.89
C LYS A 154 -15.60 -5.86 -19.68
N TRP A 155 -15.41 -4.63 -19.22
CA TRP A 155 -14.50 -3.68 -19.88
C TRP A 155 -13.04 -4.03 -19.66
N PHE A 156 -12.69 -4.55 -18.49
CA PHE A 156 -11.36 -5.05 -18.18
C PHE A 156 -10.97 -6.20 -19.12
N GLU A 157 -11.85 -7.19 -19.30
CA GLU A 157 -11.64 -8.29 -20.25
C GLU A 157 -11.42 -7.75 -21.67
N LYS A 158 -12.26 -6.81 -22.13
CA LYS A 158 -12.10 -6.18 -23.45
C LYS A 158 -10.77 -5.43 -23.62
N VAL A 159 -10.31 -4.73 -22.58
CA VAL A 159 -9.01 -4.03 -22.63
C VAL A 159 -7.86 -5.02 -22.67
N MET A 160 -7.94 -6.13 -21.93
CA MET A 160 -6.96 -7.21 -21.97
C MET A 160 -6.92 -7.90 -23.34
N ASP A 161 -8.09 -8.22 -23.91
CA ASP A 161 -8.20 -8.80 -25.26
C ASP A 161 -7.59 -7.88 -26.32
N LEU A 162 -7.87 -6.58 -26.22
CA LEU A 162 -7.30 -5.56 -27.11
C LEU A 162 -5.78 -5.41 -26.93
N ALA A 163 -5.28 -5.48 -25.68
CA ALA A 163 -3.85 -5.45 -25.41
C ALA A 163 -3.16 -6.65 -26.08
N ASN A 164 -3.75 -7.84 -25.98
CA ASN A 164 -3.26 -9.05 -26.64
C ASN A 164 -3.32 -8.95 -28.17
N GLU A 165 -4.42 -8.42 -28.72
CA GLU A 165 -4.57 -8.17 -30.17
C GLU A 165 -3.47 -7.23 -30.70
N LYS A 166 -3.17 -6.16 -29.95
CA LYS A 166 -2.11 -5.20 -30.29
C LYS A 166 -0.71 -5.68 -29.90
N GLN A 167 -0.56 -6.90 -29.38
CA GLN A 167 0.72 -7.45 -28.92
C GLN A 167 1.44 -6.53 -27.93
N ILE A 168 0.68 -5.92 -27.02
CA ILE A 168 1.24 -5.13 -25.94
C ILE A 168 1.93 -6.09 -24.97
N ASP A 169 3.26 -5.98 -24.88
CA ASP A 169 4.04 -6.76 -23.94
C ASP A 169 3.60 -6.48 -22.50
N GLY A 170 3.38 -7.54 -21.73
CA GLY A 170 3.16 -7.42 -20.30
C GLY A 170 4.39 -6.82 -19.61
N ASN A 171 4.19 -6.16 -18.47
CA ASN A 171 5.29 -5.73 -17.62
C ASN A 171 4.96 -5.95 -16.14
N THR A 172 5.93 -5.73 -15.24
CA THR A 172 5.72 -5.88 -13.79
C THR A 172 4.56 -5.00 -13.28
N SER A 173 4.34 -3.81 -13.86
CA SER A 173 3.25 -2.90 -13.46
C SER A 173 1.87 -3.49 -13.76
N LEU A 174 1.71 -4.14 -14.92
CA LEU A 174 0.50 -4.86 -15.26
C LEU A 174 0.24 -5.98 -14.25
N PHE A 175 1.22 -6.84 -13.97
CA PHE A 175 1.08 -7.90 -12.97
C PHE A 175 0.73 -7.35 -11.58
N ASN A 176 1.37 -6.27 -11.15
CA ASN A 176 1.05 -5.60 -9.90
C ASN A 176 -0.42 -5.16 -9.84
N THR A 177 -0.92 -4.63 -10.95
CA THR A 177 -2.33 -4.22 -11.09
C THR A 177 -3.27 -5.42 -11.02
N LEU A 178 -2.96 -6.49 -11.74
CA LEU A 178 -3.73 -7.74 -11.73
C LEU A 178 -3.78 -8.36 -10.32
N ILE A 179 -2.63 -8.47 -9.66
CA ILE A 179 -2.52 -8.97 -8.28
C ILE A 179 -3.35 -8.09 -7.34
N ALA A 180 -3.17 -6.77 -7.37
CA ALA A 180 -3.89 -5.84 -6.50
C ALA A 180 -5.41 -5.95 -6.68
N ARG A 181 -5.89 -6.07 -7.92
CA ARG A 181 -7.31 -6.26 -8.24
C ARG A 181 -7.87 -7.53 -7.61
N GLU A 182 -7.20 -8.67 -7.78
CA GLU A 182 -7.67 -9.95 -7.22
C GLU A 182 -7.64 -9.93 -5.68
N VAL A 183 -6.64 -9.29 -5.08
CA VAL A 183 -6.57 -9.08 -3.62
C VAL A 183 -7.71 -8.21 -3.10
N GLN A 184 -8.10 -7.16 -3.84
CA GLN A 184 -9.25 -6.32 -3.48
C GLN A 184 -10.57 -7.09 -3.56
N ARG A 185 -10.71 -8.02 -4.51
CA ARG A 185 -11.88 -8.89 -4.68
C ARG A 185 -11.94 -10.05 -3.68
N GLY A 186 -10.87 -10.28 -2.93
CA GLY A 186 -10.74 -11.45 -2.05
C GLY A 186 -10.50 -12.76 -2.82
N THR A 187 -10.20 -12.71 -4.11
CA THR A 187 -9.86 -13.87 -4.95
C THR A 187 -8.38 -14.22 -4.82
N PHE A 188 -7.94 -14.51 -3.59
CA PHE A 188 -6.53 -14.69 -3.24
C PHE A 188 -5.81 -15.75 -4.07
N SER A 189 -6.47 -16.87 -4.40
CA SER A 189 -5.87 -17.92 -5.25
C SER A 189 -5.44 -17.40 -6.62
N ARG A 190 -6.22 -16.49 -7.24
CA ARG A 190 -5.84 -15.86 -8.52
C ARG A 190 -4.69 -14.87 -8.35
N ALA A 191 -4.68 -14.13 -7.24
CA ALA A 191 -3.57 -13.23 -6.93
C ALA A 191 -2.25 -14.02 -6.76
N PHE A 192 -2.28 -15.16 -6.07
CA PHE A 192 -1.12 -16.05 -5.94
C PHE A 192 -0.69 -16.62 -7.30
N ALA A 193 -1.61 -17.06 -8.14
CA ALA A 193 -1.30 -17.55 -9.48
C ALA A 193 -0.63 -16.47 -10.36
N PHE A 194 -1.09 -15.21 -10.29
CA PHE A 194 -0.43 -14.11 -11.01
C PHE A 194 0.98 -13.82 -10.47
N TYR A 195 1.18 -13.91 -9.16
CA TYR A 195 2.50 -13.78 -8.56
C TYR A 195 3.44 -14.91 -8.99
N GLU A 196 2.97 -16.16 -9.00
CA GLU A 196 3.74 -17.31 -9.46
C GLU A 196 4.13 -17.16 -10.93
N ALA A 197 3.20 -16.76 -11.80
CA ALA A 197 3.51 -16.47 -13.19
C ALA A 197 4.56 -15.35 -13.35
N LEU A 198 4.47 -14.29 -12.56
CA LEU A 198 5.48 -13.22 -12.55
C LEU A 198 6.86 -13.72 -12.09
N ARG A 199 6.90 -14.60 -11.08
CA ARG A 199 8.13 -15.22 -10.59
C ARG A 199 8.73 -16.16 -11.64
N ASP A 200 7.92 -16.98 -12.30
CA ASP A 200 8.39 -17.92 -13.33
C ASP A 200 8.94 -17.16 -14.55
N LEU A 201 8.30 -16.04 -14.92
CA LEU A 201 8.80 -15.13 -15.95
C LEU A 201 10.13 -14.48 -15.53
N HIS A 202 10.29 -14.15 -14.25
CA HIS A 202 11.56 -13.65 -13.72
C HIS A 202 12.68 -14.68 -13.85
N ASP A 203 12.42 -15.91 -13.41
CA ASP A 203 13.40 -16.99 -13.45
C ASP A 203 13.79 -17.38 -14.89
N THR A 204 12.83 -17.28 -15.82
CA THR A 204 13.04 -17.66 -17.23
C THR A 204 13.71 -16.56 -18.05
N SER A 205 13.24 -15.31 -17.92
CA SER A 205 13.63 -14.21 -18.81
C SER A 205 14.51 -13.15 -18.14
N GLY A 206 14.40 -12.99 -16.82
CA GLY A 206 14.99 -11.88 -16.08
C GLY A 206 14.45 -10.48 -16.42
N VAL A 207 13.60 -10.35 -17.45
CA VAL A 207 13.08 -9.06 -17.94
C VAL A 207 12.04 -8.49 -16.98
N MET A 208 11.17 -9.35 -16.48
CA MET A 208 10.19 -8.99 -15.44
C MET A 208 10.68 -9.53 -14.11
N SER A 209 10.36 -8.82 -13.03
CA SER A 209 10.71 -9.23 -11.68
C SER A 209 9.68 -8.70 -10.71
N PRO A 210 9.28 -9.49 -9.69
CA PRO A 210 8.57 -8.97 -8.54
C PRO A 210 9.30 -7.78 -7.94
N ASP A 211 8.56 -6.70 -7.69
CA ASP A 211 9.09 -5.46 -7.13
C ASP A 211 8.49 -5.17 -5.74
N TYR A 212 8.84 -4.01 -5.20
CA TYR A 212 8.34 -3.54 -3.91
C TYR A 212 6.80 -3.53 -3.84
N SER A 213 6.13 -3.09 -4.91
CA SER A 213 4.67 -3.01 -4.96
C SER A 213 4.05 -4.41 -5.02
N THR A 214 4.69 -5.35 -5.73
CA THR A 214 4.32 -6.76 -5.73
C THR A 214 4.31 -7.30 -4.30
N PHE A 215 5.45 -7.26 -3.61
CA PHE A 215 5.58 -7.83 -2.26
C PHE A 215 4.67 -7.15 -1.25
N ARG A 216 4.51 -5.83 -1.34
CA ARG A 216 3.60 -5.07 -0.48
C ARG A 216 2.17 -5.63 -0.58
N THR A 217 1.71 -5.83 -1.81
CA THR A 217 0.36 -6.32 -2.11
C THR A 217 0.20 -7.77 -1.67
N MET A 218 1.21 -8.61 -1.93
CA MET A 218 1.19 -10.02 -1.54
C MET A 218 1.20 -10.22 -0.02
N PHE A 219 2.00 -9.47 0.75
CA PHE A 219 1.94 -9.56 2.21
C PHE A 219 0.61 -9.06 2.78
N GLN A 220 0.00 -8.05 2.16
CA GLN A 220 -1.36 -7.63 2.52
C GLN A 220 -2.39 -8.72 2.21
N ALA A 221 -2.26 -9.39 1.06
CA ALA A 221 -3.10 -10.52 0.67
C ALA A 221 -3.00 -11.65 1.69
N VAL A 222 -1.78 -12.08 2.03
CA VAL A 222 -1.51 -13.09 3.05
C VAL A 222 -2.11 -12.68 4.39
N ALA A 223 -1.84 -11.46 4.87
CA ALA A 223 -2.34 -11.01 6.17
C ALA A 223 -3.89 -11.03 6.25
N LYS A 224 -4.58 -10.72 5.13
CA LYS A 224 -6.05 -10.80 5.05
C LYS A 224 -6.55 -12.24 4.92
N HIS A 225 -5.87 -13.06 4.12
CA HIS A 225 -6.26 -14.44 3.84
C HIS A 225 -6.23 -15.32 5.09
N TYR A 226 -5.28 -15.07 6.00
CA TYR A 226 -5.10 -15.84 7.24
C TYR A 226 -5.70 -15.18 8.49
N ASP A 227 -6.39 -14.04 8.35
CA ASP A 227 -6.99 -13.33 9.47
C ASP A 227 -7.91 -14.29 10.28
N PRO A 228 -7.73 -14.43 11.61
CA PRO A 228 -8.58 -15.27 12.45
C PRO A 228 -10.06 -14.92 12.45
N SER A 229 -10.40 -13.69 12.08
CA SER A 229 -11.79 -13.26 11.94
C SER A 229 -12.41 -13.62 10.58
N SER A 230 -11.62 -14.12 9.62
CA SER A 230 -12.12 -14.48 8.29
C SER A 230 -12.66 -15.91 8.27
N ASP A 231 -13.93 -16.07 7.91
CA ASP A 231 -14.58 -17.37 7.69
C ASP A 231 -13.96 -18.16 6.52
N SER A 232 -13.14 -17.50 5.68
CA SER A 232 -12.59 -18.05 4.43
C SER A 232 -11.19 -18.65 4.58
N ARG A 233 -10.83 -19.14 5.78
CA ARG A 233 -9.53 -19.76 6.01
C ARG A 233 -9.39 -21.01 5.13
N PRO A 234 -8.34 -21.10 4.29
CA PRO A 234 -8.08 -22.34 3.58
C PRO A 234 -7.71 -23.42 4.61
N HIS A 235 -8.36 -24.58 4.49
CA HIS A 235 -8.04 -25.75 5.30
C HIS A 235 -7.67 -26.89 4.36
N GLY A 236 -6.58 -27.60 4.69
CA GLY A 236 -6.17 -28.80 3.96
C GLY A 236 -5.50 -28.52 2.62
N GLU A 237 -5.82 -29.33 1.62
CA GLU A 237 -5.19 -29.36 0.28
C GLU A 237 -5.39 -28.08 -0.54
N ASP A 238 -6.37 -27.24 -0.17
CA ASP A 238 -6.64 -25.95 -0.81
C ASP A 238 -5.73 -24.82 -0.30
N ALA A 239 -4.87 -25.09 0.70
CA ALA A 239 -3.87 -24.12 1.13
C ALA A 239 -2.89 -23.88 -0.02
N PRO A 240 -2.60 -22.61 -0.39
CA PRO A 240 -1.63 -22.34 -1.43
C PRO A 240 -0.29 -22.99 -1.08
N GLU A 241 0.34 -23.66 -2.05
CA GLU A 241 1.69 -24.20 -1.91
C GLU A 241 2.69 -23.08 -1.51
N PHE A 242 2.35 -21.86 -1.90
CA PHE A 242 3.07 -20.65 -1.59
C PHE A 242 2.81 -20.13 -0.16
N THR A 243 3.77 -20.38 0.73
CA THR A 243 3.73 -19.90 2.13
C THR A 243 4.30 -18.48 2.31
N PRO A 244 3.92 -17.76 3.37
CA PRO A 244 4.47 -16.43 3.68
C PRO A 244 6.00 -16.43 3.85
N ARG A 245 6.58 -17.58 4.23
CA ARG A 245 8.04 -17.74 4.38
C ARG A 245 8.74 -17.74 3.02
N HIS A 246 8.15 -18.35 1.99
CA HIS A 246 8.68 -18.30 0.62
C HIS A 246 8.58 -16.88 0.06
N LEU A 247 7.45 -16.19 0.26
CA LEU A 247 7.31 -14.78 -0.13
C LEU A 247 8.37 -13.88 0.49
N PHE A 248 8.68 -14.09 1.77
CA PHE A 248 9.73 -13.36 2.45
C PHE A 248 11.11 -13.65 1.88
N ARG A 249 11.42 -14.92 1.60
CA ARG A 249 12.68 -15.30 0.96
C ARG A 249 12.82 -14.61 -0.39
N ASP A 250 11.80 -14.67 -1.24
CA ASP A 250 11.79 -14.04 -2.57
C ASP A 250 12.01 -12.53 -2.46
N MET A 251 11.31 -11.87 -1.53
CA MET A 251 11.50 -10.46 -1.24
C MET A 251 12.93 -10.14 -0.83
N VAL A 252 13.53 -10.94 0.06
CA VAL A 252 14.93 -10.75 0.48
C VAL A 252 15.88 -10.91 -0.70
N VAL A 253 15.71 -11.95 -1.52
CA VAL A 253 16.52 -12.16 -2.71
C VAL A 253 16.38 -11.00 -3.68
N LEU A 254 15.16 -10.58 -4.02
CA LEU A 254 14.91 -9.66 -5.14
C LEU A 254 15.05 -8.18 -4.77
N CYS A 255 14.71 -7.80 -3.54
CA CYS A 255 14.76 -6.40 -3.08
C CYS A 255 16.01 -6.08 -2.26
N PHE A 256 16.52 -7.02 -1.45
CA PHE A 256 17.55 -6.71 -0.45
C PHE A 256 18.98 -7.07 -0.88
N THR A 257 19.17 -7.97 -1.86
CA THR A 257 20.52 -8.31 -2.35
C THR A 257 21.09 -7.25 -3.32
N LYS A 258 20.24 -6.46 -3.98
CA LYS A 258 20.67 -5.44 -4.93
C LYS A 258 21.39 -4.29 -4.21
N PRO A 259 22.64 -3.96 -4.57
CA PRO A 259 23.41 -2.92 -3.89
C PRO A 259 22.96 -1.52 -4.33
N GLU A 260 21.75 -1.10 -3.94
CA GLU A 260 21.26 0.25 -4.21
C GLU A 260 21.37 1.14 -2.96
N THR A 261 22.01 2.29 -3.15
CA THR A 261 22.54 3.18 -2.09
C THR A 261 21.62 4.35 -1.75
N ASN A 262 20.34 4.30 -2.10
CA ASN A 262 19.43 5.44 -1.91
C ASN A 262 18.70 5.39 -0.56
N ARG A 263 18.75 6.47 0.22
CA ARG A 263 18.04 6.61 1.51
C ARG A 263 16.52 6.48 1.39
N MET A 264 15.92 6.91 0.27
CA MET A 264 14.47 6.71 0.04
C MET A 264 14.10 5.22 0.03
N ILE A 265 15.00 4.35 -0.42
CA ILE A 265 14.77 2.90 -0.46
C ILE A 265 14.71 2.34 0.97
N MET A 266 15.48 2.87 1.91
CA MET A 266 15.47 2.39 3.31
C MET A 266 14.10 2.52 3.99
N ASP A 267 13.38 3.60 3.69
CA ASP A 267 12.07 3.87 4.29
C ASP A 267 11.01 2.89 3.79
N HIS A 268 11.07 2.57 2.49
CA HIS A 268 10.25 1.56 1.86
C HIS A 268 10.61 0.17 2.39
N ASP A 269 11.88 -0.18 2.37
CA ASP A 269 12.41 -1.45 2.88
C ASP A 269 11.93 -1.78 4.30
N ALA A 270 11.98 -0.81 5.22
CA ALA A 270 11.49 -0.97 6.59
C ALA A 270 9.96 -1.18 6.63
N ASP A 271 9.20 -0.45 5.82
CA ASP A 271 7.75 -0.61 5.72
C ASP A 271 7.36 -1.99 5.14
N LEU A 272 8.15 -2.54 4.23
CA LEU A 272 7.92 -3.87 3.67
C LEU A 272 8.24 -4.99 4.66
N LEU A 273 9.35 -4.91 5.39
CA LEU A 273 9.62 -5.84 6.49
C LEU A 273 8.53 -5.78 7.57
N ASN A 274 8.01 -4.59 7.88
CA ASN A 274 6.88 -4.45 8.81
C ASN A 274 5.64 -5.20 8.31
N LEU A 275 5.34 -5.13 7.02
CA LEU A 275 4.24 -5.87 6.41
C LEU A 275 4.46 -7.38 6.46
N ALA A 276 5.68 -7.84 6.22
CA ALA A 276 6.01 -9.26 6.35
C ALA A 276 5.83 -9.77 7.78
N VAL A 277 6.34 -9.05 8.78
CA VAL A 277 6.12 -9.37 10.20
C VAL A 277 4.62 -9.42 10.51
N LYS A 278 3.85 -8.44 10.03
CA LYS A 278 2.39 -8.43 10.19
C LYS A 278 1.73 -9.67 9.57
N ALA A 279 2.16 -10.08 8.38
CA ALA A 279 1.64 -11.27 7.71
C ALA A 279 1.95 -12.56 8.50
N PHE A 280 3.16 -12.70 9.03
CA PHE A 280 3.51 -13.84 9.89
C PHE A 280 2.70 -13.87 11.19
N LEU A 281 2.50 -12.71 11.83
CA LEU A 281 1.67 -12.61 13.03
C LEU A 281 0.20 -12.95 12.73
N ALA A 282 -0.36 -12.48 11.60
CA ALA A 282 -1.71 -12.85 11.18
C ALA A 282 -1.87 -14.37 11.01
N HIS A 283 -0.81 -15.04 10.53
CA HIS A 283 -0.74 -16.50 10.41
C HIS A 283 -0.43 -17.22 11.75
N GLY A 284 -0.13 -16.49 12.83
CA GLY A 284 0.37 -17.08 14.09
C GLY A 284 1.76 -17.71 13.97
N ASP A 285 2.51 -17.43 12.90
CA ASP A 285 3.86 -17.93 12.65
C ASP A 285 4.90 -17.08 13.40
N TYR A 286 4.89 -17.20 14.74
CA TYR A 286 5.85 -16.49 15.59
C TYR A 286 7.32 -16.81 15.28
N PRO A 287 7.71 -18.05 14.88
CA PRO A 287 9.08 -18.31 14.44
C PRO A 287 9.49 -17.45 13.24
N ALA A 288 8.66 -17.39 12.21
CA ALA A 288 8.97 -16.58 11.04
C ALA A 288 8.95 -15.07 11.35
N ALA A 289 8.01 -14.60 12.17
CA ALA A 289 7.99 -13.21 12.65
C ALA A 289 9.28 -12.86 13.41
N PHE A 290 9.79 -13.78 14.22
CA PHE A 290 11.05 -13.60 14.96
C PHE A 290 12.26 -13.50 14.02
N VAL A 291 12.36 -14.38 13.02
CA VAL A 291 13.42 -14.35 12.00
C VAL A 291 13.35 -13.06 11.18
N ALA A 292 12.16 -12.68 10.69
CA ALA A 292 11.96 -11.44 9.94
C ALA A 292 12.34 -10.19 10.76
N LEU A 293 12.13 -10.22 12.07
CA LEU A 293 12.53 -9.14 12.96
C LEU A 293 14.07 -9.04 13.10
N GLN A 294 14.81 -10.15 13.07
CA GLN A 294 16.28 -10.13 13.07
C GLN A 294 16.85 -9.45 11.83
N TYR A 295 16.15 -9.52 10.69
CA TYR A 295 16.61 -8.90 9.46
C TYR A 295 16.83 -7.39 9.60
N PHE A 296 16.00 -6.65 10.35
CA PHE A 296 16.24 -5.22 10.62
C PHE A 296 17.67 -4.94 11.10
N THR A 297 18.19 -5.76 12.02
CA THR A 297 19.56 -5.62 12.50
C THR A 297 20.57 -6.07 11.44
N HIS A 298 20.30 -7.21 10.79
CA HIS A 298 21.19 -7.80 9.79
C HIS A 298 21.47 -6.86 8.60
N ILE A 299 20.42 -6.19 8.10
CA ILE A 299 20.53 -5.25 6.98
C ILE A 299 20.62 -3.79 7.44
N GLY A 300 20.75 -3.53 8.74
CA GLY A 300 20.94 -2.20 9.32
C GLY A 300 19.78 -1.23 9.14
N LEU A 301 18.55 -1.71 9.06
CA LEU A 301 17.36 -0.86 9.00
C LEU A 301 16.93 -0.38 10.39
N PRO A 302 16.50 0.89 10.52
CA PRO A 302 15.99 1.41 11.78
C PRO A 302 14.63 0.78 12.12
N VAL A 303 14.45 0.43 13.39
CA VAL A 303 13.16 0.02 13.94
C VAL A 303 12.26 1.24 14.09
N ARG A 304 11.02 1.13 13.59
CA ARG A 304 10.00 2.17 13.69
C ARG A 304 8.93 1.82 14.72
N ASP A 305 8.18 2.82 15.16
CA ASP A 305 7.04 2.66 16.09
C ASP A 305 5.95 1.75 15.51
N ARG A 306 5.79 1.74 14.18
CA ARG A 306 4.82 0.89 13.48
C ARG A 306 5.00 -0.60 13.77
N ILE A 307 6.23 -1.11 13.88
CA ILE A 307 6.45 -2.54 14.19
C ILE A 307 6.12 -2.86 15.63
N TYR A 308 6.42 -1.94 16.54
CA TYR A 308 5.99 -2.02 17.93
C TYR A 308 4.48 -2.07 18.03
N LYS A 309 3.80 -1.14 17.36
CA LYS A 309 2.34 -1.14 17.29
C LYS A 309 1.82 -2.47 16.78
N CYS A 310 2.35 -2.97 15.67
CA CYS A 310 1.93 -4.23 15.07
C CYS A 310 2.04 -5.43 16.03
N ILE A 311 3.21 -5.63 16.64
CA ILE A 311 3.46 -6.78 17.54
C ILE A 311 2.63 -6.65 18.82
N ILE A 312 2.61 -5.47 19.44
CA ILE A 312 1.92 -5.24 20.71
C ILE A 312 0.39 -5.34 20.53
N GLU A 313 -0.15 -4.83 19.43
CA GLU A 313 -1.58 -4.95 19.13
C GLU A 313 -1.98 -6.41 18.88
N HIS A 314 -1.19 -7.15 18.10
CA HIS A 314 -1.42 -8.56 17.84
C HIS A 314 -1.41 -9.38 19.15
N VAL A 315 -0.35 -9.25 19.96
CA VAL A 315 -0.25 -9.97 21.25
C VAL A 315 -1.37 -9.56 22.20
N SER A 316 -1.73 -8.28 22.26
CA SER A 316 -2.82 -7.81 23.12
C SER A 316 -4.17 -8.39 22.72
N LEU A 317 -4.42 -8.53 21.42
CA LEU A 317 -5.62 -9.18 20.88
C LEU A 317 -5.62 -10.67 21.20
N GLN A 318 -4.48 -11.36 21.01
CA GLN A 318 -4.36 -12.78 21.34
C GLN A 318 -4.62 -13.05 22.82
N LEU A 319 -4.10 -12.19 23.72
CA LEU A 319 -4.41 -12.26 25.16
C LEU A 319 -5.91 -12.07 25.43
N GLN A 320 -6.60 -11.25 24.64
CA GLN A 320 -8.03 -11.03 24.77
C GLN A 320 -8.81 -12.28 24.40
N LEU A 321 -8.58 -12.77 23.18
CA LEU A 321 -9.30 -13.90 22.61
C LEU A 321 -9.09 -15.14 23.47
N ASP A 322 -7.85 -15.39 23.92
CA ASP A 322 -7.56 -16.51 24.79
C ASP A 322 -8.29 -16.41 26.14
N ALA A 323 -8.38 -15.22 26.74
CA ALA A 323 -9.09 -15.02 28.00
C ALA A 323 -10.62 -15.13 27.87
N GLU A 324 -11.18 -14.76 26.72
CA GLU A 324 -12.61 -14.84 26.45
C GLU A 324 -13.04 -16.28 26.13
N PHE A 325 -12.22 -17.04 25.39
CA PHE A 325 -12.65 -18.31 24.80
C PHE A 325 -12.00 -19.58 25.41
N ASN A 326 -10.85 -19.50 26.10
CA ASN A 326 -10.13 -20.69 26.58
C ASN A 326 -10.20 -20.88 28.10
N GLN A 327 -11.06 -21.79 28.56
CA GLN A 327 -11.26 -22.08 30.00
C GLN A 327 -10.32 -23.18 30.58
N GLY A 328 -9.56 -23.90 29.74
CA GLY A 328 -8.75 -25.05 30.20
C GLY A 328 -7.29 -25.08 29.73
N ARG A 329 -6.99 -24.54 28.55
CA ARG A 329 -5.64 -24.41 28.01
C ARG A 329 -5.44 -22.96 27.58
N SER A 330 -5.04 -22.13 28.52
CA SER A 330 -4.87 -20.70 28.27
C SER A 330 -3.43 -20.42 27.85
N TRP A 331 -3.27 -19.71 26.74
CA TRP A 331 -2.02 -19.12 26.26
C TRP A 331 -1.52 -18.00 27.20
N VAL A 332 -2.44 -17.27 27.85
CA VAL A 332 -2.14 -16.09 28.68
C VAL A 332 -1.14 -16.36 29.82
N PRO A 333 -1.34 -17.34 30.73
CA PRO A 333 -0.39 -17.59 31.83
C PRO A 333 1.00 -17.99 31.33
N ARG A 334 1.08 -18.63 30.16
CA ARG A 334 2.34 -19.10 29.56
C ARG A 334 3.10 -17.95 28.93
N PHE A 335 2.39 -17.02 28.29
CA PHE A 335 2.99 -15.81 27.71
C PHE A 335 3.45 -14.83 28.79
N LEU A 336 2.58 -14.56 29.78
CA LEU A 336 2.86 -13.59 30.85
C LEU A 336 3.80 -14.14 31.92
N GLY A 337 3.91 -15.47 32.04
CA GLY A 337 4.63 -16.15 33.11
C GLY A 337 3.90 -16.08 34.45
N ASN A 338 4.65 -16.26 35.54
CA ASN A 338 4.15 -16.27 36.92
C ASN A 338 3.79 -14.86 37.44
N LEU A 339 2.91 -14.14 36.74
CA LEU A 339 2.28 -12.94 37.30
C LEU A 339 1.30 -13.33 38.41
N ASP A 340 1.18 -12.46 39.41
CA ASP A 340 0.17 -12.65 40.43
C ASP A 340 -1.25 -12.55 39.82
N ALA A 341 -2.21 -13.25 40.45
CA ALA A 341 -3.57 -13.35 39.94
C ALA A 341 -4.34 -12.01 39.89
N VAL A 342 -3.86 -10.98 40.61
CA VAL A 342 -4.47 -9.63 40.57
C VAL A 342 -4.01 -8.91 39.30
N THR A 343 -2.71 -8.94 39.00
CA THR A 343 -2.16 -8.38 37.77
C THR A 343 -2.73 -9.07 36.53
N GLN A 344 -2.85 -10.41 36.55
CA GLN A 344 -3.49 -11.14 35.45
C GLN A 344 -4.94 -10.70 35.23
N ARG A 345 -5.75 -10.61 36.30
CA ARG A 345 -7.15 -10.14 36.20
C ARG A 345 -7.26 -8.70 35.68
N GLY A 346 -6.37 -7.81 36.11
CA GLY A 346 -6.33 -6.43 35.61
C GLY A 346 -6.05 -6.35 34.11
N LEU A 347 -5.15 -7.20 33.61
CA LEU A 347 -4.80 -7.26 32.18
C LEU A 347 -5.92 -7.85 31.32
N LEU A 348 -6.65 -8.82 31.85
CA LEU A 348 -7.71 -9.52 31.13
C LEU A 348 -9.07 -8.82 31.19
N HIS A 349 -9.19 -7.72 31.94
CA HIS A 349 -10.46 -6.99 32.03
C HIS A 349 -10.90 -6.44 30.65
N PRO A 350 -12.19 -6.60 30.23
CA PRO A 350 -12.67 -6.20 28.91
C PRO A 350 -12.45 -4.72 28.58
N ASN A 351 -12.62 -3.85 29.57
CA ASN A 351 -12.41 -2.40 29.42
C ASN A 351 -10.92 -1.97 29.49
N GLY A 352 -9.99 -2.93 29.57
CA GLY A 352 -8.57 -2.73 29.87
C GLY A 352 -7.64 -2.65 28.66
N VAL A 353 -8.11 -2.43 27.44
CA VAL A 353 -7.28 -2.47 26.22
C VAL A 353 -6.05 -1.56 26.31
N ARG A 354 -6.23 -0.31 26.75
CA ARG A 354 -5.12 0.63 26.96
C ARG A 354 -4.19 0.19 28.11
N PRO A 355 -4.70 -0.12 29.32
CA PRO A 355 -3.89 -0.69 30.40
C PRO A 355 -3.05 -1.91 29.97
N ARG A 356 -3.59 -2.81 29.14
CA ARG A 356 -2.89 -4.01 28.65
C ARG A 356 -1.70 -3.66 27.76
N LYS A 357 -1.90 -2.81 26.75
CA LYS A 357 -0.83 -2.38 25.84
C LYS A 357 0.28 -1.64 26.59
N GLU A 358 -0.09 -0.74 27.51
CA GLU A 358 0.87 -0.03 28.35
C GLU A 358 1.64 -0.97 29.28
N TYR A 359 0.97 -1.94 29.89
CA TYR A 359 1.61 -2.95 30.71
C TYR A 359 2.60 -3.79 29.91
N LEU A 360 2.22 -4.26 28.73
CA LEU A 360 3.11 -5.05 27.86
C LEU A 360 4.38 -4.25 27.56
N LEU A 361 4.26 -3.00 27.13
CA LEU A 361 5.42 -2.14 26.86
C LEU A 361 6.31 -1.96 28.10
N ARG A 362 5.72 -1.74 29.28
CA ARG A 362 6.47 -1.64 30.54
C ARG A 362 7.17 -2.94 30.91
N SER A 363 6.51 -4.08 30.70
CA SER A 363 7.08 -5.41 30.99
C SER A 363 8.24 -5.80 30.07
N LEU A 364 8.31 -5.16 28.90
CA LEU A 364 9.37 -5.36 27.91
C LEU A 364 10.50 -4.32 28.06
N ALA A 365 10.23 -3.18 28.70
CA ALA A 365 11.24 -2.19 29.03
C ALA A 365 12.16 -2.70 30.14
N LYS A 366 13.40 -3.06 29.80
CA LYS A 366 14.41 -3.39 30.82
C LYS A 366 14.95 -2.09 31.44
N PRO A 367 15.00 -1.98 32.79
CA PRO A 367 15.71 -0.88 33.43
C PRO A 367 17.21 -1.02 33.15
N GLY A 368 17.79 -0.07 32.40
CA GLY A 368 19.25 0.01 32.24
C GLY A 368 19.80 0.08 30.81
N HIS A 369 18.97 0.03 29.75
CA HIS A 369 19.46 0.40 28.42
C HIS A 369 19.70 1.91 28.37
N GLY A 370 20.91 2.31 27.96
CA GLY A 370 21.32 3.73 27.97
C GLY A 370 20.38 4.62 27.15
N VAL A 371 20.46 5.94 27.40
CA VAL A 371 19.58 7.01 26.86
C VAL A 371 19.32 6.96 25.34
N ARG A 372 20.14 6.22 24.58
CA ARG A 372 20.08 6.12 23.11
C ARG A 372 19.02 5.14 22.60
N TYR A 373 18.66 4.10 23.36
CA TYR A 373 17.69 3.08 22.93
C TYR A 373 16.44 3.12 23.80
N VAL A 374 15.28 3.33 23.19
CA VAL A 374 14.02 3.60 23.89
C VAL A 374 12.93 2.63 23.44
N VAL A 375 12.13 2.18 24.40
CA VAL A 375 10.85 1.49 24.13
C VAL A 375 9.78 2.56 23.93
N PRO A 376 9.06 2.58 22.79
CA PRO A 376 8.05 3.61 22.56
C PRO A 376 6.90 3.44 23.55
N THR A 377 6.37 4.57 24.03
CA THR A 377 5.13 4.57 24.82
C THR A 377 3.92 4.29 23.93
N TYR A 378 2.78 3.95 24.52
CA TYR A 378 1.55 3.74 23.74
C TYR A 378 1.15 5.01 22.96
N GLU A 379 1.30 6.18 23.57
CA GLU A 379 1.05 7.48 22.94
C GLU A 379 1.99 7.73 21.75
N MET A 380 3.26 7.33 21.85
CA MET A 380 4.20 7.41 20.73
C MET A 380 3.77 6.52 19.56
N MET A 381 3.33 5.29 19.83
CA MET A 381 2.82 4.40 18.78
C MET A 381 1.52 4.88 18.13
N GLN A 382 0.72 5.69 18.81
CA GLN A 382 -0.48 6.31 18.23
C GLN A 382 -0.18 7.63 17.51
N GLY A 383 1.07 8.10 17.53
CA GLY A 383 1.45 9.38 16.95
C GLY A 383 0.95 10.60 17.75
N THR A 384 0.39 10.40 18.95
CA THR A 384 -0.04 11.51 19.82
C THR A 384 1.13 12.15 20.56
N LYS A 385 2.25 11.43 20.68
CA LYS A 385 3.51 11.93 21.24
C LYS A 385 4.66 11.65 20.27
N ALA A 386 5.46 12.66 19.95
CA ALA A 386 6.63 12.43 19.10
C ALA A 386 7.69 11.57 19.81
N ILE A 387 8.36 10.70 19.06
CA ILE A 387 9.57 10.02 19.51
C ILE A 387 10.71 11.05 19.48
N PRO A 388 11.53 11.18 20.54
CA PRO A 388 12.66 12.10 20.51
C PRO A 388 13.58 11.81 19.32
N GLU A 389 13.94 12.83 18.54
CA GLU A 389 14.80 12.66 17.34
C GLU A 389 16.16 12.01 17.66
N SER A 390 16.63 12.14 18.90
CA SER A 390 17.88 11.55 19.38
C SER A 390 17.76 10.08 19.79
N ALA A 391 16.55 9.53 19.90
CA ALA A 391 16.29 8.17 20.35
C ALA A 391 16.17 7.22 19.16
N ALA A 392 16.86 6.08 19.23
CA ALA A 392 16.59 4.93 18.38
C ALA A 392 15.66 3.97 19.13
N LEU A 393 14.72 3.34 18.43
CA LEU A 393 13.90 2.30 19.04
C LEU A 393 14.71 1.02 19.17
N ASP A 394 14.67 0.40 20.35
CA ASP A 394 15.34 -0.87 20.59
C ASP A 394 14.58 -2.01 19.90
N LEU A 395 15.26 -3.07 19.52
CA LEU A 395 14.68 -4.26 18.92
C LEU A 395 14.58 -5.42 19.93
N VAL A 396 15.42 -5.39 20.98
CA VAL A 396 15.44 -6.39 22.07
C VAL A 396 14.08 -6.59 22.76
N PRO A 397 13.28 -5.54 23.04
CA PRO A 397 11.94 -5.71 23.62
C PRO A 397 10.99 -6.51 22.72
N LEU A 398 11.06 -6.27 21.41
CA LEU A 398 10.23 -6.98 20.43
C LEU A 398 10.65 -8.44 20.29
N HIS A 399 11.96 -8.72 20.26
CA HIS A 399 12.45 -10.10 20.32
C HIS A 399 11.97 -10.81 21.58
N THR A 400 12.07 -10.17 22.74
CA THR A 400 11.61 -10.73 24.01
C THR A 400 10.12 -11.04 23.96
N CYS A 401 9.31 -10.15 23.38
CA CYS A 401 7.88 -10.33 23.21
C CYS A 401 7.57 -11.54 22.32
N LEU A 402 8.17 -11.64 21.13
CA LEU A 402 7.96 -12.76 20.22
C LEU A 402 8.49 -14.08 20.80
N SER A 403 9.63 -14.09 21.50
CA SER A 403 10.14 -15.29 22.19
C SER A 403 9.18 -15.79 23.27
N ARG A 404 8.50 -14.90 23.99
CA ARG A 404 7.44 -15.32 24.94
C ARG A 404 6.24 -15.90 24.22
N ALA A 405 5.83 -15.30 23.09
CA ALA A 405 4.72 -15.80 22.26
C ALA A 405 5.02 -17.20 21.70
N LEU A 406 6.23 -17.38 21.15
CA LEU A 406 6.79 -18.66 20.70
C LEU A 406 6.70 -19.75 21.76
N ARG A 407 7.19 -19.47 22.98
CA ARG A 407 7.17 -20.42 24.10
C ARG A 407 5.75 -20.77 24.52
N ALA A 408 4.89 -19.77 24.60
CA ALA A 408 3.48 -19.96 24.94
C ALA A 408 2.77 -20.85 23.90
N ASP A 409 3.06 -20.65 22.62
CA ASP A 409 2.51 -21.45 21.52
C ASP A 409 3.04 -22.90 21.53
N ALA A 410 4.36 -23.10 21.67
CA ALA A 410 4.94 -24.44 21.81
C ALA A 410 4.31 -25.22 22.98
N HIS A 411 4.04 -24.53 24.08
CA HIS A 411 3.41 -25.12 25.25
C HIS A 411 1.90 -25.40 25.05
N MET A 412 1.22 -24.68 24.16
CA MET A 412 -0.16 -25.00 23.72
C MET A 412 -0.20 -26.27 22.86
N GLN A 413 0.78 -26.44 21.96
CA GLN A 413 0.85 -27.58 21.05
C GLN A 413 1.16 -28.90 21.77
N SER A 414 1.90 -28.83 22.87
CA SER A 414 2.57 -30.00 23.43
C SER A 414 1.69 -30.93 24.28
N ASN A 415 0.38 -30.67 24.41
CA ASN A 415 -0.62 -31.42 25.20
C ASN A 415 -0.29 -31.65 26.69
N ASN A 416 0.94 -31.40 27.14
CA ASN A 416 1.43 -31.65 28.48
C ASN A 416 1.60 -30.32 29.24
N PRO A 417 0.89 -30.11 30.37
CA PRO A 417 0.98 -28.87 31.13
C PRO A 417 2.30 -28.72 31.91
N THR A 418 3.10 -29.77 32.05
CA THR A 418 4.34 -29.79 32.86
C THR A 418 5.56 -30.11 32.01
N ILE A 419 5.64 -29.56 30.79
CA ILE A 419 6.81 -29.79 29.95
C ILE A 419 8.05 -29.17 30.57
N PRO A 420 9.17 -29.91 30.69
CA PRO A 420 10.44 -29.36 31.14
C PRO A 420 10.89 -28.18 30.25
N GLU A 421 11.38 -27.10 30.87
CA GLU A 421 11.85 -25.91 30.16
C GLU A 421 12.87 -26.21 29.06
N ALA A 422 13.73 -27.23 29.27
CA ALA A 422 14.69 -27.68 28.26
C ALA A 422 14.02 -28.20 26.98
N HIS A 423 12.88 -28.89 27.11
CA HIS A 423 12.13 -29.41 25.96
C HIS A 423 11.38 -28.27 25.24
N LEU A 424 10.77 -27.34 25.98
CA LEU A 424 10.16 -26.14 25.38
C LEU A 424 11.19 -25.32 24.61
N LYS A 425 12.39 -25.15 25.18
CA LYS A 425 13.49 -24.48 24.49
C LYS A 425 13.84 -25.21 23.19
N GLY A 426 13.96 -26.53 23.21
CA GLY A 426 14.20 -27.34 22.01
C GLY A 426 13.14 -27.14 20.92
N MET A 427 11.84 -27.13 21.29
CA MET A 427 10.75 -26.88 20.34
C MET A 427 10.81 -25.47 19.72
N VAL A 428 11.15 -24.46 20.53
CA VAL A 428 11.31 -23.07 20.05
C VAL A 428 12.51 -22.97 19.11
N ASP A 429 13.65 -23.54 19.50
CA ASP A 429 14.87 -23.53 18.70
C ASP A 429 14.64 -24.26 17.36
N GLU A 430 13.97 -25.42 17.36
CA GLU A 430 13.58 -26.14 16.13
C GLU A 430 12.60 -25.34 15.26
N GLY A 431 11.62 -24.66 15.87
CA GLY A 431 10.69 -23.79 15.16
C GLY A 431 11.40 -22.65 14.43
N VAL A 432 12.35 -21.99 15.11
CA VAL A 432 13.17 -20.91 14.54
C VAL A 432 14.11 -21.46 13.47
N GLU A 433 14.78 -22.58 13.72
CA GLU A 433 15.69 -23.22 12.75
C GLU A 433 14.94 -23.58 11.44
N ARG A 434 13.73 -24.13 11.54
CA ARG A 434 12.89 -24.42 10.37
C ARG A 434 12.49 -23.15 9.61
N ALA A 435 12.22 -22.05 10.30
CA ALA A 435 11.93 -20.77 9.66
C ALA A 435 13.19 -20.21 8.97
N GLU A 436 14.33 -20.20 9.65
CA GLU A 436 15.62 -19.77 9.09
C GLU A 436 16.00 -20.60 7.87
N LYS A 437 15.84 -21.92 7.89
CA LYS A 437 16.18 -22.79 6.75
C LYS A 437 15.48 -22.38 5.44
N ILE A 438 14.26 -21.85 5.54
CA ILE A 438 13.48 -21.40 4.37
C ILE A 438 13.79 -19.94 4.03
N MET A 439 13.81 -19.08 5.04
CA MET A 439 13.83 -17.62 4.90
C MET A 439 15.22 -16.99 4.84
N LYS A 440 16.25 -17.68 5.34
CA LYS A 440 17.60 -17.13 5.43
C LYS A 440 18.22 -17.10 4.05
N VAL A 441 18.64 -15.91 3.67
CA VAL A 441 19.36 -15.59 2.44
C VAL A 441 20.56 -14.76 2.87
N ASP A 442 21.73 -15.05 2.32
CA ASP A 442 22.92 -14.28 2.62
C ASP A 442 22.79 -12.90 1.95
N VAL A 443 22.42 -11.89 2.73
CA VAL A 443 22.35 -10.50 2.27
C VAL A 443 23.64 -9.79 2.69
N PRO A 444 24.30 -9.06 1.78
CA PRO A 444 25.46 -8.27 2.17
C PRO A 444 25.06 -7.24 3.25
N VAL A 445 25.80 -7.23 4.35
CA VAL A 445 25.59 -6.27 5.44
C VAL A 445 25.78 -4.87 4.87
N ARG A 446 24.70 -4.10 4.80
CA ARG A 446 24.74 -2.73 4.34
C ARG A 446 25.21 -1.85 5.51
N ASN A 447 26.41 -1.28 5.39
CA ASN A 447 26.88 -0.26 6.31
C ASN A 447 26.14 1.06 6.05
N TRP A 448 24.88 1.13 6.47
CA TRP A 448 24.11 2.38 6.49
C TRP A 448 24.70 3.25 7.59
N GLY A 449 25.73 4.01 7.21
CA GLY A 449 26.61 4.76 8.11
C GLY A 449 25.91 5.16 9.39
N SER A 450 26.34 4.57 10.50
CA SER A 450 25.92 4.98 11.84
C SER A 450 26.03 6.50 11.85
N ALA A 451 24.90 7.19 12.08
CA ALA A 451 24.86 8.65 12.06
C ALA A 451 26.14 9.20 12.69
N PRO A 452 26.93 10.03 11.98
CA PRO A 452 28.30 10.34 12.34
C PRO A 452 28.31 10.68 13.82
N SER A 453 28.98 9.84 14.60
CA SER A 453 29.16 10.05 16.01
C SER A 453 29.73 11.46 16.15
N ARG A 454 28.90 12.43 16.53
CA ARG A 454 29.31 13.76 17.00
C ARG A 454 30.06 13.56 18.33
N ARG A 455 31.19 12.85 18.31
CA ARG A 455 32.24 13.05 19.28
C ARG A 455 32.87 14.36 18.87
N GLY A 456 32.28 15.44 19.39
CA GLY A 456 32.95 16.72 19.47
C GLY A 456 34.32 16.47 20.08
N LYS A 457 35.36 16.89 19.35
CA LYS A 457 36.64 17.23 19.95
C LYS A 457 36.32 18.14 21.14
N ARG A 458 36.63 17.68 22.34
CA ARG A 458 36.82 18.55 23.50
C ARG A 458 38.20 19.17 23.40
#